data_AF-A0A1G7I715-F1
#
_entry.id   AF-A0A1G7I715-F1
#
_cell.length_a   1.000
_cell.length_b   1.000
_cell.length_c   1.000
_cell.angle_alpha   90.00
_cell.angle_beta   90.00
_cell.angle_gamma   90.00
#
_symmetry.space_group_name_H-M   'P 1'
#
loop_
_entity.id
_entity.type
_entity.pdbx_description
1 polymer ?
#
loop_
_entity_poly.entity_id
_entity_poly.type
_entity_poly.pdbx_seq_one_letter_code
_entity_poly.pdbx_strand_id
1 'polypeptide(L)'
;MSSEGMDTATRIEAAADELYGVPPEDFVPVRDELVAEAKAADDKEAAKAIGRLRRPNQAAWLANLLARERGDQLDALLDLAGELNSAQRALDGAQLRALSAQRSKLVGAMAREARRIAAADGHRVTESVERDLRGILDAALADPDIADEVRSGRLTRTVSWSGFGPEAGASSLGGRAAARPGTREPREPRTARTPRRPAPGRPGQGLPGVEPRRGRRTVGPGEPGDDVLETPETTESPSDAPSDRESDTESDTESEAERRERERAERAEAERRQRERAAAEEAVAESRRTAERAADAHEDATATLRDAESERDDAGARVEQLTAELDRAREARTAAQSAVKDAARAEREASRAARDAAAALAKAEALLDSLQ
;
A
#
# COMPACT_ATOMS: atom_id res chain seq x y z
N MET A 1 21.99 37.84 7.62
CA MET A 1 21.86 37.36 6.22
C MET A 1 21.48 35.89 6.09
N SER A 2 21.54 35.06 7.16
CA SER A 2 21.15 33.64 7.08
C SER A 2 19.66 33.35 7.35
N SER A 3 18.89 34.30 7.90
CA SER A 3 17.46 34.11 8.22
C SER A 3 16.56 34.21 6.97
N GLU A 4 16.74 35.24 6.14
CA GLU A 4 15.92 35.43 4.93
C GLU A 4 16.06 34.28 3.92
N GLY A 5 17.27 33.74 3.75
CA GLY A 5 17.50 32.61 2.84
C GLY A 5 16.86 31.30 3.32
N MET A 6 16.72 31.11 4.63
CA MET A 6 16.02 29.97 5.21
C MET A 6 14.51 30.10 5.02
N ASP A 7 13.95 31.30 5.19
CA ASP A 7 12.54 31.57 4.96
C ASP A 7 12.13 31.39 3.48
N THR A 8 13.00 31.78 2.53
CA THR A 8 12.80 31.53 1.10
C THR A 8 12.85 30.03 0.77
N ALA A 9 13.80 29.28 1.33
CA ALA A 9 13.90 27.84 1.11
C ALA A 9 12.70 27.08 1.67
N THR A 10 12.30 27.37 2.91
CA THR A 10 11.12 26.78 3.55
C THR A 10 9.83 27.11 2.80
N ARG A 11 9.69 28.34 2.27
CA ARG A 11 8.55 28.72 1.42
C ARG A 11 8.51 27.93 0.11
N ILE A 12 9.67 27.70 -0.52
CA ILE A 12 9.75 26.87 -1.74
C ILE A 12 9.37 25.42 -1.43
N GLU A 13 9.82 24.87 -0.31
CA GLU A 13 9.49 23.50 0.10
C GLU A 13 8.00 23.33 0.39
N ALA A 14 7.40 24.24 1.19
CA ALA A 14 5.97 24.22 1.47
C ALA A 14 5.13 24.35 0.20
N ALA A 15 5.50 25.25 -0.72
CA ALA A 15 4.84 25.40 -2.00
C ALA A 15 4.98 24.16 -2.90
N ALA A 16 6.15 23.51 -2.89
CA ALA A 16 6.34 22.25 -3.61
C ALA A 16 5.48 21.13 -3.02
N ASP A 17 5.35 21.08 -1.69
CA ASP A 17 4.56 20.05 -1.02
C ASP A 17 3.07 20.20 -1.29
N GLU A 18 2.56 21.42 -1.32
CA GLU A 18 1.20 21.72 -1.74
C GLU A 18 0.98 21.39 -3.23
N LEU A 19 1.91 21.81 -4.11
CA LEU A 19 1.79 21.60 -5.55
C LEU A 19 1.84 20.15 -6.00
N TYR A 20 2.66 19.33 -5.36
CA TYR A 20 2.74 17.91 -5.72
C TYR A 20 1.70 17.05 -4.99
N GLY A 21 0.94 17.62 -4.06
CA GLY A 21 -0.28 17.01 -3.51
C GLY A 21 -1.50 17.20 -4.40
N VAL A 22 -1.59 18.30 -5.16
CA VAL A 22 -2.76 18.57 -6.00
C VAL A 22 -2.77 17.77 -7.31
N PRO A 23 -3.97 17.52 -7.86
CA PRO A 23 -4.14 16.81 -9.12
C PRO A 23 -3.43 17.52 -10.27
N PRO A 24 -2.96 16.81 -11.30
CA PRO A 24 -2.26 17.44 -12.42
C PRO A 24 -3.07 18.55 -13.09
N GLU A 25 -4.39 18.42 -13.18
CA GLU A 25 -5.31 19.44 -13.71
C GLU A 25 -5.27 20.77 -12.94
N ASP A 26 -5.14 20.72 -11.62
CA ASP A 26 -5.15 21.89 -10.74
C ASP A 26 -3.75 22.44 -10.44
N PHE A 27 -2.71 21.69 -10.83
CA PHE A 27 -1.31 22.07 -10.63
C PHE A 27 -0.97 23.46 -11.18
N VAL A 28 -1.46 23.82 -12.37
CA VAL A 28 -1.13 25.11 -13.00
C VAL A 28 -1.84 26.27 -12.30
N PRO A 29 -3.17 26.21 -12.05
CA PRO A 29 -3.86 27.20 -11.22
C PRO A 29 -3.20 27.44 -9.86
N VAL A 30 -2.96 26.39 -9.08
CA VAL A 30 -2.37 26.49 -7.73
C VAL A 30 -0.94 27.04 -7.78
N ARG A 31 -0.16 26.67 -8.81
CA ARG A 31 1.20 27.22 -8.96
C ARG A 31 1.16 28.71 -9.23
N ASP A 32 0.23 29.16 -10.05
CA ASP A 32 0.13 30.57 -10.40
C ASP A 32 -0.35 31.40 -9.20
N GLU A 33 -1.19 30.85 -8.33
CA GLU A 33 -1.58 31.43 -7.03
C GLU A 33 -0.40 31.52 -6.07
N LEU A 34 0.36 30.43 -5.86
CA LEU A 34 1.55 30.41 -5.00
C LEU A 34 2.66 31.34 -5.50
N VAL A 35 2.80 31.50 -6.82
CA VAL A 35 3.70 32.49 -7.41
C VAL A 35 3.23 33.92 -7.14
N ALA A 36 1.92 34.17 -7.13
CA ALA A 36 1.36 35.48 -6.78
C ALA A 36 1.56 35.79 -5.29
N GLU A 37 1.33 34.82 -4.41
CA GLU A 37 1.57 34.92 -2.96
C GLU A 37 3.05 35.23 -2.66
N ALA A 38 3.98 34.51 -3.29
CA ALA A 38 5.41 34.75 -3.14
C ALA A 38 5.83 36.16 -3.64
N LYS A 39 5.18 36.67 -4.69
CA LYS A 39 5.40 38.06 -5.16
C LYS A 39 4.81 39.09 -4.20
N ALA A 40 3.66 38.82 -3.58
CA ALA A 40 3.04 39.69 -2.59
C ALA A 40 3.91 39.80 -1.32
N ALA A 41 4.64 38.73 -0.98
CA ALA A 41 5.64 38.70 0.08
C ALA A 41 7.03 39.30 -0.31
N ASP A 42 7.15 39.93 -1.50
CA ASP A 42 8.39 40.45 -2.12
C ASP A 42 9.53 39.41 -2.27
N ASP A 43 9.21 38.11 -2.20
CA ASP A 43 10.17 37.01 -2.41
C ASP A 43 10.24 36.60 -3.89
N LYS A 44 11.01 37.39 -4.64
CA LYS A 44 11.23 37.17 -6.09
C LYS A 44 11.98 35.87 -6.39
N GLU A 45 12.77 35.37 -5.45
CA GLU A 45 13.51 34.12 -5.63
C GLU A 45 12.59 32.91 -5.48
N ALA A 46 11.74 32.88 -4.44
CA ALA A 46 10.72 31.85 -4.26
C ALA A 46 9.72 31.85 -5.43
N ALA A 47 9.22 33.02 -5.85
CA ALA A 47 8.29 33.11 -6.97
C ALA A 47 8.88 32.52 -8.28
N LYS A 48 10.18 32.74 -8.52
CA LYS A 48 10.87 32.20 -9.69
C LYS A 48 11.13 30.69 -9.56
N ALA A 49 11.42 30.20 -8.37
CA ALA A 49 11.63 28.79 -8.10
C ALA A 49 10.33 28.00 -8.25
N ILE A 50 9.23 28.46 -7.63
CA ILE A 50 7.89 27.86 -7.73
C ILE A 50 7.41 27.86 -9.18
N GLY A 51 7.59 28.97 -9.91
CA GLY A 51 7.21 29.06 -11.33
C GLY A 51 8.01 28.13 -12.27
N ARG A 52 9.15 27.58 -11.82
CA ARG A 52 9.94 26.59 -12.56
C ARG A 52 9.52 25.15 -12.29
N LEU A 53 8.69 24.92 -11.27
CA LEU A 53 8.18 23.59 -10.96
C LEU A 53 7.34 23.06 -12.13
N ARG A 54 7.64 21.81 -12.50
CA ARG A 54 7.02 21.14 -13.64
C ARG A 54 5.83 20.33 -13.18
N ARG A 55 4.76 20.41 -13.96
CA ARG A 55 3.56 19.60 -13.79
C ARG A 55 3.92 18.11 -13.86
N PRO A 56 3.57 17.31 -12.84
CA PRO A 56 3.74 15.86 -12.88
C PRO A 56 2.78 15.24 -13.91
N ASN A 57 3.17 14.12 -14.51
CA ASN A 57 2.21 13.29 -15.25
C ASN A 57 1.33 12.48 -14.28
N GLN A 58 0.25 11.88 -14.78
CA GLN A 58 -0.73 11.21 -13.90
C GLN A 58 -0.13 10.08 -13.05
N ALA A 59 0.80 9.29 -13.61
CA ALA A 59 1.44 8.19 -12.88
C ALA A 59 2.42 8.70 -11.81
N ALA A 60 3.20 9.74 -12.12
CA ALA A 60 4.08 10.41 -11.17
C ALA A 60 3.31 11.11 -10.06
N TRP A 61 2.15 11.72 -10.37
CA TRP A 61 1.26 12.27 -9.35
C TRP A 61 0.74 11.18 -8.39
N LEU A 62 0.33 10.01 -8.89
CA LEU A 62 -0.07 8.90 -8.01
C LEU A 62 1.07 8.38 -7.13
N ALA A 63 2.29 8.36 -7.66
CA ALA A 63 3.47 8.00 -6.87
C ALA A 63 3.74 9.05 -5.77
N ASN A 64 3.63 10.35 -6.09
CA ASN A 64 3.75 11.43 -5.10
C ASN A 64 2.65 11.36 -4.04
N LEU A 65 1.42 11.05 -4.44
CA LEU A 65 0.30 10.85 -3.52
C LEU A 65 0.56 9.67 -2.58
N LEU A 66 1.08 8.56 -3.10
CA LEU A 66 1.44 7.38 -2.29
C LEU A 66 2.54 7.70 -1.28
N ALA A 67 3.59 8.43 -1.69
CA ALA A 67 4.68 8.85 -0.81
C ALA A 67 4.19 9.77 0.32
N ARG A 68 3.17 10.59 0.07
CA ARG A 68 2.61 11.54 1.04
C ARG A 68 1.64 10.89 2.02
N GLU A 69 0.72 10.07 1.51
CA GLU A 69 -0.38 9.49 2.30
C GLU A 69 -0.01 8.14 2.94
N ARG A 70 0.97 7.43 2.36
CA ARG A 70 1.35 6.06 2.73
C ARG A 70 2.87 5.88 2.71
N GLY A 71 3.62 6.87 3.19
CA GLY A 71 5.08 6.83 3.28
C GLY A 71 5.60 5.54 3.93
N ASP A 72 5.05 5.16 5.08
CA ASP A 72 5.45 3.94 5.81
C ASP A 72 5.29 2.65 4.98
N GLN A 73 4.22 2.56 4.17
CA GLN A 73 3.97 1.40 3.32
C GLN A 73 4.87 1.38 2.09
N LEU A 74 5.20 2.57 1.55
CA LEU A 74 6.17 2.73 0.49
C LEU A 74 7.58 2.35 0.98
N ASP A 75 7.97 2.75 2.19
CA ASP A 75 9.25 2.39 2.77
C ASP A 75 9.37 0.88 2.99
N ALA A 76 8.33 0.24 3.55
CA ALA A 76 8.28 -1.21 3.69
C ALA A 76 8.37 -1.96 2.34
N LEU A 77 7.84 -1.37 1.26
CA LEU A 77 8.02 -1.92 -0.10
C LEU A 77 9.48 -1.77 -0.55
N LEU A 78 10.10 -0.62 -0.33
CA LEU A 78 11.46 -0.34 -0.77
C LEU A 78 12.51 -1.13 0.04
N ASP A 79 12.23 -1.47 1.30
CA ASP A 79 13.09 -2.34 2.11
C ASP A 79 13.20 -3.75 1.52
N LEU A 80 12.14 -4.24 0.85
CA LEU A 80 12.17 -5.50 0.10
C LEU A 80 13.22 -5.50 -1.02
N ALA A 81 13.60 -4.33 -1.56
CA ALA A 81 14.67 -4.23 -2.56
C ALA A 81 16.02 -4.69 -2.00
N GLY A 82 16.30 -4.41 -0.71
CA GLY A 82 17.50 -4.86 -0.02
C GLY A 82 17.58 -6.37 0.12
N GLU A 83 16.46 -7.01 0.46
CA GLU A 83 16.33 -8.48 0.54
C GLU A 83 16.46 -9.14 -0.83
N LEU A 84 15.79 -8.59 -1.85
CA LEU A 84 15.88 -9.06 -3.24
C LEU A 84 17.31 -9.03 -3.76
N ASN A 85 18.03 -7.92 -3.56
CA ASN A 85 19.41 -7.78 -4.01
C ASN A 85 20.35 -8.73 -3.24
N SER A 86 20.05 -9.01 -1.96
CA SER A 86 20.80 -10.00 -1.17
C SER A 86 20.56 -11.44 -1.64
N ALA A 87 19.32 -11.82 -1.96
CA ALA A 87 18.99 -13.12 -2.54
C ALA A 87 19.58 -13.31 -3.95
N GLN A 88 19.63 -12.23 -4.75
CA GLN A 88 20.29 -12.24 -6.08
C GLN A 88 21.79 -12.51 -5.95
N ARG A 89 22.47 -11.87 -4.99
CA ARG A 89 23.89 -12.14 -4.71
C ARG A 89 24.15 -13.57 -4.21
N ALA A 90 23.21 -14.14 -3.45
CA ALA A 90 23.30 -15.50 -2.95
C ALA A 90 22.96 -16.59 -3.99
N LEU A 91 22.46 -16.21 -5.17
CA LEU A 91 22.06 -17.12 -6.26
C LEU A 91 20.99 -18.17 -5.86
N ASP A 92 20.15 -17.86 -4.87
CA ASP A 92 19.06 -18.76 -4.44
C ASP A 92 17.83 -18.63 -5.36
N GLY A 93 17.73 -19.52 -6.35
CA GLY A 93 16.63 -19.53 -7.31
C GLY A 93 15.25 -19.88 -6.73
N ALA A 94 15.15 -20.47 -5.54
CA ALA A 94 13.87 -20.74 -4.88
C ALA A 94 13.41 -19.47 -4.12
N GLN A 95 14.31 -18.86 -3.36
CA GLN A 95 14.06 -17.60 -2.67
C GLN A 95 13.76 -16.46 -3.65
N LEU A 96 14.47 -16.38 -4.78
CA LEU A 96 14.19 -15.39 -5.82
C LEU A 96 12.78 -15.50 -6.41
N ARG A 97 12.27 -16.73 -6.60
CA ARG A 97 10.89 -16.94 -7.10
C ARG A 97 9.86 -16.52 -6.06
N ALA A 98 10.08 -16.85 -4.78
CA ALA A 98 9.21 -16.44 -3.69
C ALA A 98 9.16 -14.92 -3.54
N LEU A 99 10.33 -14.27 -3.49
CA LEU A 99 10.44 -12.81 -3.38
C LEU A 99 9.88 -12.09 -4.62
N SER A 100 10.04 -12.64 -5.83
CA SER A 100 9.44 -12.07 -7.05
C SER A 100 7.90 -12.12 -7.00
N ALA A 101 7.32 -13.20 -6.49
CA ALA A 101 5.87 -13.30 -6.32
C ALA A 101 5.34 -12.32 -5.26
N GLN A 102 6.07 -12.19 -4.15
CA GLN A 102 5.78 -11.22 -3.10
C GLN A 102 5.86 -9.78 -3.62
N ARG A 103 6.90 -9.45 -4.40
CA ARG A 103 7.05 -8.17 -5.09
C ARG A 103 5.83 -7.85 -5.94
N SER A 104 5.45 -8.73 -6.87
CA SER A 104 4.30 -8.45 -7.75
C SER A 104 2.99 -8.25 -6.97
N LYS A 105 2.80 -8.99 -5.86
CA LYS A 105 1.63 -8.84 -4.99
C LYS A 105 1.61 -7.48 -4.29
N LEU A 106 2.73 -7.05 -3.72
CA LEU A 106 2.86 -5.78 -3.00
C LEU A 106 2.75 -4.57 -3.94
N VAL A 107 3.48 -4.58 -5.06
CA VAL A 107 3.38 -3.53 -6.09
C VAL A 107 1.95 -3.40 -6.60
N GLY A 108 1.27 -4.53 -6.86
CA GLY A 108 -0.14 -4.52 -7.24
C GLY A 108 -1.07 -3.99 -6.15
N ALA A 109 -0.78 -4.25 -4.87
CA ALA A 109 -1.57 -3.73 -3.75
C ALA A 109 -1.40 -2.21 -3.59
N MET A 110 -0.16 -1.71 -3.68
CA MET A 110 0.15 -0.29 -3.64
C MET A 110 -0.48 0.48 -4.79
N ALA A 111 -0.44 -0.06 -6.01
CA ALA A 111 -1.08 0.58 -7.16
C ALA A 111 -2.61 0.67 -7.01
N ARG A 112 -3.24 -0.38 -6.45
CA ARG A 112 -4.67 -0.34 -6.10
C ARG A 112 -4.97 0.64 -4.97
N GLU A 113 -4.08 0.77 -3.98
CA GLU A 113 -4.23 1.75 -2.90
C GLU A 113 -4.14 3.18 -3.41
N ALA A 114 -3.13 3.50 -4.22
CA ALA A 114 -3.01 4.81 -4.87
C ALA A 114 -4.28 5.16 -5.67
N ARG A 115 -4.86 4.17 -6.37
CA ARG A 115 -6.15 4.34 -7.05
C ARG A 115 -7.31 4.59 -6.10
N ARG A 116 -7.35 3.94 -4.93
CA ARG A 116 -8.39 4.18 -3.91
C ARG A 116 -8.29 5.59 -3.32
N ILE A 117 -7.08 6.05 -3.02
CA ILE A 117 -6.85 7.41 -2.50
C ILE A 117 -7.27 8.43 -3.55
N ALA A 118 -6.80 8.29 -4.79
CA ALA A 118 -7.21 9.16 -5.90
C ALA A 118 -8.74 9.16 -6.14
N ALA A 119 -9.40 8.01 -5.97
CA ALA A 119 -10.84 7.91 -6.11
C ALA A 119 -11.61 8.57 -4.95
N ALA A 120 -11.05 8.60 -3.74
CA ALA A 120 -11.61 9.32 -2.61
C ALA A 120 -11.65 10.83 -2.88
N ASP A 121 -10.65 11.34 -3.59
CA ASP A 121 -10.56 12.74 -4.04
C ASP A 121 -11.32 13.01 -5.36
N GLY A 122 -12.08 12.02 -5.86
CA GLY A 122 -12.93 12.17 -7.04
C GLY A 122 -12.23 11.95 -8.39
N HIS A 123 -10.98 11.47 -8.40
CA HIS A 123 -10.22 11.25 -9.63
C HIS A 123 -10.27 9.80 -10.12
N ARG A 124 -10.65 9.63 -11.38
CA ARG A 124 -10.70 8.32 -12.03
C ARG A 124 -9.37 7.97 -12.68
N VAL A 125 -8.65 7.04 -12.07
CA VAL A 125 -7.43 6.45 -12.63
C VAL A 125 -7.77 5.36 -13.65
N THR A 126 -7.16 5.42 -14.82
CA THR A 126 -7.27 4.39 -15.86
C THR A 126 -6.29 3.24 -15.62
N GLU A 127 -6.60 2.06 -16.15
CA GLU A 127 -5.71 0.87 -16.04
C GLU A 127 -4.31 1.13 -16.62
N SER A 128 -4.19 1.98 -17.64
CA SER A 128 -2.89 2.36 -18.23
C SER A 128 -2.04 3.12 -17.23
N VAL A 129 -2.64 4.08 -16.51
CA VAL A 129 -1.94 4.88 -15.50
C VAL A 129 -1.55 4.02 -14.30
N GLU A 130 -2.41 3.07 -13.91
CA GLU A 130 -2.07 2.09 -12.87
C GLU A 130 -0.86 1.23 -13.27
N ARG A 131 -0.80 0.78 -14.53
CA ARG A 131 0.35 0.04 -15.06
C ARG A 131 1.62 0.88 -15.05
N ASP A 132 1.52 2.14 -15.45
CA ASP A 132 2.67 3.07 -15.46
C ASP A 132 3.18 3.31 -14.03
N LEU A 133 2.27 3.44 -13.04
CA LEU A 133 2.63 3.53 -11.63
C LEU A 133 3.36 2.27 -11.14
N ARG A 134 2.88 1.08 -11.50
CA ARG A 134 3.59 -0.17 -11.18
C ARG A 134 5.00 -0.17 -11.77
N GLY A 135 5.18 0.32 -12.99
CA GLY A 135 6.48 0.48 -13.63
C GLY A 135 7.44 1.42 -12.87
N ILE A 136 6.92 2.50 -12.28
CA ILE A 136 7.69 3.41 -11.42
C ILE A 136 8.12 2.70 -10.13
N LEU A 137 7.19 2.00 -9.46
CA LEU A 137 7.49 1.25 -8.24
C LEU A 137 8.49 0.12 -8.51
N ASP A 138 8.36 -0.56 -9.65
CA ASP A 138 9.29 -1.60 -10.09
C ASP A 138 10.69 -1.05 -10.39
N ALA A 139 10.80 0.18 -10.90
CA ALA A 139 12.08 0.86 -11.09
C ALA A 139 12.69 1.29 -9.75
N ALA A 140 11.88 1.79 -8.82
CA ALA A 140 12.30 2.14 -7.46
C ALA A 140 12.85 0.94 -6.68
N LEU A 141 12.26 -0.25 -6.88
CA LEU A 141 12.77 -1.49 -6.30
C LEU A 141 14.10 -1.97 -6.92
N ALA A 142 14.42 -1.51 -8.13
CA ALA A 142 15.63 -1.93 -8.85
C ALA A 142 16.80 -0.97 -8.62
N ASP A 143 16.53 0.31 -8.33
CA ASP A 143 17.53 1.36 -8.24
C ASP A 143 17.28 2.25 -7.00
N PRO A 144 18.22 2.32 -6.04
CA PRO A 144 18.07 3.14 -4.84
C PRO A 144 17.97 4.64 -5.15
N ASP A 145 18.57 5.14 -6.24
CA ASP A 145 18.47 6.55 -6.61
C ASP A 145 17.03 6.90 -7.04
N ILE A 146 16.35 5.96 -7.72
CA ILE A 146 14.93 6.10 -8.10
C ILE A 146 14.05 5.96 -6.86
N ALA A 147 14.39 5.07 -5.92
CA ALA A 147 13.69 4.92 -4.65
C ALA A 147 13.65 6.24 -3.86
N ASP A 148 14.78 6.93 -3.76
CA ASP A 148 14.88 8.21 -3.07
C ASP A 148 14.10 9.32 -3.81
N GLU A 149 14.08 9.29 -5.15
CA GLU A 149 13.26 10.21 -5.94
C GLU A 149 11.76 9.98 -5.69
N VAL A 150 11.31 8.73 -5.57
CA VAL A 150 9.91 8.39 -5.27
C VAL A 150 9.55 8.79 -3.83
N ARG A 151 10.43 8.52 -2.86
CA ARG A 151 10.25 8.94 -1.45
C ARG A 151 10.13 10.45 -1.31
N SER A 152 10.84 11.21 -2.15
CA SER A 152 10.76 12.68 -2.12
C SER A 152 9.37 13.21 -2.44
N GLY A 153 8.49 12.41 -3.09
CA GLY A 153 7.14 12.81 -3.45
C GLY A 153 7.07 13.99 -4.42
N ARG A 154 8.13 14.18 -5.24
CA ARG A 154 8.30 15.29 -6.19
C ARG A 154 8.59 14.81 -7.62
N LEU A 155 8.18 13.59 -7.97
CA LEU A 155 8.35 13.03 -9.31
C LEU A 155 7.60 13.88 -10.34
N THR A 156 8.30 14.26 -11.42
CA THR A 156 7.72 15.05 -12.51
C THR A 156 7.43 14.23 -13.77
N ARG A 157 8.07 13.06 -13.90
CA ARG A 157 7.94 12.16 -15.06
C ARG A 157 7.95 10.70 -14.61
N THR A 158 7.42 9.83 -15.46
CA THR A 158 7.53 8.37 -15.29
C THR A 158 8.99 7.99 -15.43
N VAL A 159 9.57 7.42 -14.38
CA VAL A 159 10.87 6.76 -14.42
C VAL A 159 10.59 5.27 -14.65
N SER A 160 10.94 4.74 -15.81
CA SER A 160 10.77 3.32 -16.11
C SER A 160 12.13 2.66 -16.33
N TRP A 161 12.37 1.58 -15.59
CA TRP A 161 13.52 0.70 -15.78
C TRP A 161 13.32 -0.15 -17.04
N SER A 162 13.95 0.26 -18.14
CA SER A 162 14.15 -0.61 -19.30
C SER A 162 15.43 -1.42 -19.08
N GLY A 163 15.31 -2.59 -18.45
CA GLY A 163 16.44 -3.49 -18.25
C GLY A 163 16.95 -4.07 -19.57
N PHE A 164 18.09 -3.59 -20.06
CA PHE A 164 19.18 -4.36 -20.71
C PHE A 164 20.35 -3.41 -21.08
N GLY A 165 21.48 -3.51 -20.37
CA GLY A 165 22.81 -3.06 -20.82
C GLY A 165 23.25 -1.64 -20.43
N PRO A 166 24.54 -1.42 -20.09
CA PRO A 166 25.04 -0.16 -19.53
C PRO A 166 25.63 0.74 -20.61
N GLU A 167 24.94 1.81 -21.05
CA GLU A 167 25.60 2.90 -21.78
C GLU A 167 24.80 4.22 -21.63
N ALA A 168 25.46 5.21 -21.01
CA ALA A 168 25.36 6.65 -21.27
C ALA A 168 24.03 7.43 -21.02
N GLY A 169 23.97 8.06 -19.83
CA GLY A 169 24.10 9.52 -19.77
C GLY A 169 22.83 10.35 -19.57
N ALA A 170 22.60 10.80 -18.34
CA ALA A 170 22.88 12.18 -17.92
C ALA A 170 22.15 12.50 -16.61
N SER A 171 22.90 12.41 -15.52
CA SER A 171 22.64 13.25 -14.36
C SER A 171 23.07 14.70 -14.68
N SER A 172 22.44 15.66 -13.99
CA SER A 172 22.81 17.08 -13.88
C SER A 172 22.12 18.08 -14.84
N LEU A 173 21.21 18.89 -14.30
CA LEU A 173 21.51 20.27 -13.86
C LEU A 173 20.24 21.10 -13.64
N GLY A 174 20.19 21.80 -12.51
CA GLY A 174 19.32 22.94 -12.31
C GLY A 174 19.78 24.18 -13.09
N GLY A 175 18.83 25.08 -13.38
CA GLY A 175 19.06 26.52 -13.47
C GLY A 175 19.43 27.16 -14.83
N ARG A 176 18.62 28.18 -15.20
CA ARG A 176 18.80 29.26 -16.23
C ARG A 176 18.50 28.85 -17.69
N ALA A 177 17.33 29.24 -18.22
CA ALA A 177 16.99 30.53 -18.84
C ALA A 177 17.62 30.78 -20.23
N ALA A 178 16.82 30.68 -21.31
CA ALA A 178 16.57 31.76 -22.29
C ALA A 178 15.86 31.25 -23.57
N ALA A 179 14.95 32.10 -24.08
CA ALA A 179 14.54 32.30 -25.46
C ALA A 179 13.61 31.29 -26.19
N ARG A 180 12.41 31.80 -26.46
CA ARG A 180 11.39 31.43 -27.47
C ARG A 180 11.89 31.74 -28.93
N PRO A 181 11.03 31.72 -29.98
CA PRO A 181 10.21 30.65 -30.59
C PRO A 181 10.40 30.57 -32.12
N GLY A 182 9.80 29.58 -32.82
CA GLY A 182 9.89 29.52 -34.30
C GLY A 182 8.89 28.57 -34.98
N THR A 183 7.68 29.10 -35.21
CA THR A 183 6.81 29.00 -36.42
C THR A 183 6.76 27.77 -37.35
N ARG A 184 5.51 27.30 -37.59
CA ARG A 184 4.83 26.97 -38.87
C ARG A 184 5.23 25.68 -39.64
N GLU A 185 4.34 24.67 -39.73
CA GLU A 185 3.23 24.45 -40.72
C GLU A 185 3.66 23.52 -41.89
N PRO A 186 2.79 23.01 -42.78
CA PRO A 186 1.72 22.01 -42.58
C PRO A 186 1.85 20.83 -43.59
N ARG A 187 1.21 19.66 -43.36
CA ARG A 187 0.95 18.70 -44.45
C ARG A 187 -0.18 17.71 -44.15
N GLU A 188 -1.33 17.98 -44.76
CA GLU A 188 -2.31 16.98 -45.24
C GLU A 188 -1.89 16.47 -46.65
N PRO A 189 -2.63 15.58 -47.36
CA PRO A 189 -3.73 14.66 -46.97
C PRO A 189 -3.52 13.22 -47.51
N ARG A 190 -4.15 12.20 -46.92
CA ARG A 190 -4.52 10.95 -47.64
C ARG A 190 -5.87 10.38 -47.18
N THR A 191 -6.88 10.81 -47.92
CA THR A 191 -8.04 10.09 -48.46
C THR A 191 -8.54 8.77 -47.83
N ALA A 192 -9.83 8.85 -47.46
CA ALA A 192 -10.93 7.93 -47.74
C ALA A 192 -11.03 6.60 -46.99
N ARG A 193 -12.04 6.51 -46.09
CA ARG A 193 -13.22 5.63 -46.29
C ARG A 193 -14.43 6.15 -45.48
N THR A 194 -15.57 6.10 -46.15
CA THR A 194 -16.89 6.69 -45.90
C THR A 194 -17.60 6.16 -44.63
N PRO A 195 -18.42 6.97 -43.94
CA PRO A 195 -19.17 6.56 -42.75
C PRO A 195 -20.54 5.92 -43.11
N ARG A 196 -20.97 4.93 -42.34
CA ARG A 196 -22.37 4.47 -42.32
C ARG A 196 -23.12 5.15 -41.18
N ARG A 197 -24.25 5.78 -41.55
CA ARG A 197 -25.23 6.44 -40.66
C ARG A 197 -26.02 5.41 -39.82
N PRO A 198 -26.62 5.84 -38.69
CA PRO A 198 -27.38 5.01 -37.75
C PRO A 198 -28.90 5.16 -37.92
N ALA A 199 -29.67 4.21 -37.39
CA ALA A 199 -31.11 4.30 -37.09
C ALA A 199 -31.53 3.14 -36.13
N PRO A 200 -32.72 3.14 -35.50
CA PRO A 200 -32.87 3.62 -34.12
C PRO A 200 -33.66 2.69 -33.17
N GLY A 201 -33.48 2.94 -31.86
CA GLY A 201 -34.48 3.00 -30.77
C GLY A 201 -35.55 1.92 -30.59
N ARG A 202 -35.66 1.40 -29.34
CA ARG A 202 -36.93 1.21 -28.62
C ARG A 202 -36.74 1.34 -27.09
N PRO A 203 -37.80 1.69 -26.34
CA PRO A 203 -37.72 2.53 -25.16
C PRO A 203 -37.94 1.76 -23.84
N GLY A 204 -37.61 2.45 -22.74
CA GLY A 204 -37.68 1.93 -21.38
C GLY A 204 -39.03 2.01 -20.69
N GLN A 205 -39.05 1.34 -19.53
CA GLN A 205 -39.97 1.49 -18.41
C GLN A 205 -39.04 1.38 -17.18
N GLY A 206 -39.02 2.25 -16.19
CA GLY A 206 -40.10 3.05 -15.63
C GLY A 206 -40.30 2.58 -14.19
N LEU A 207 -39.41 3.02 -13.29
CA LEU A 207 -39.61 2.97 -11.83
C LEU A 207 -40.72 3.95 -11.43
N PRO A 208 -41.40 3.71 -10.29
CA PRO A 208 -41.07 4.44 -9.05
C PRO A 208 -41.19 3.51 -7.82
N GLY A 209 -40.79 3.80 -6.58
CA GLY A 209 -40.43 5.04 -5.88
C GLY A 209 -40.81 4.84 -4.39
N VAL A 210 -39.78 4.66 -3.56
CA VAL A 210 -39.56 5.01 -2.13
C VAL A 210 -40.63 5.96 -1.52
N GLU A 211 -41.11 5.92 -0.27
CA GLU A 211 -40.51 5.61 1.06
C GLU A 211 -41.62 5.76 2.19
N PRO A 212 -41.34 5.89 3.52
CA PRO A 212 -41.62 4.88 4.57
C PRO A 212 -42.62 5.35 5.65
N ARG A 213 -42.94 4.53 6.69
CA ARG A 213 -43.10 5.00 8.10
C ARG A 213 -43.01 3.88 9.16
N ARG A 214 -42.43 4.29 10.30
CA ARG A 214 -42.20 3.63 11.60
C ARG A 214 -43.49 3.17 12.30
N GLY A 215 -43.36 2.21 13.23
CA GLY A 215 -44.29 2.08 14.35
C GLY A 215 -44.22 0.75 15.11
N ARG A 216 -43.38 0.69 16.14
CA ARG A 216 -43.25 -0.42 17.09
C ARG A 216 -44.27 -0.26 18.22
N ARG A 217 -45.06 -1.30 18.55
CA ARG A 217 -45.35 -1.78 19.94
C ARG A 217 -46.35 -2.95 19.98
N THR A 218 -45.90 -4.05 20.60
CA THR A 218 -46.54 -4.93 21.60
C THR A 218 -48.05 -5.20 21.52
N VAL A 219 -48.47 -6.47 21.56
CA VAL A 219 -49.07 -7.20 22.72
C VAL A 219 -49.07 -8.71 22.39
N GLY A 220 -48.85 -9.55 23.41
CA GLY A 220 -48.97 -11.01 23.38
C GLY A 220 -50.42 -11.53 23.43
N PRO A 221 -50.66 -12.80 23.80
CA PRO A 221 -51.47 -13.70 22.98
C PRO A 221 -52.86 -14.03 23.57
N GLY A 222 -53.77 -14.52 22.73
CA GLY A 222 -55.06 -15.11 23.10
C GLY A 222 -55.57 -16.04 22.00
N GLU A 223 -55.92 -17.25 22.41
CA GLU A 223 -56.26 -18.48 21.67
C GLU A 223 -57.28 -18.34 20.51
N PRO A 224 -57.22 -19.21 19.47
CA PRO A 224 -58.31 -19.37 18.51
C PRO A 224 -59.23 -20.54 18.92
N GLY A 225 -60.53 -20.24 18.97
CA GLY A 225 -61.60 -21.24 18.91
C GLY A 225 -62.05 -21.45 17.46
N ASP A 226 -62.31 -22.72 17.17
CA ASP A 226 -63.25 -23.36 16.23
C ASP A 226 -63.67 -22.58 14.96
N ASP A 227 -63.29 -23.00 13.75
CA ASP A 227 -63.74 -24.16 12.95
C ASP A 227 -64.96 -23.83 12.05
N VAL A 228 -65.00 -24.56 10.92
CA VAL A 228 -66.10 -24.73 9.94
C VAL A 228 -66.14 -23.81 8.72
N LEU A 229 -65.73 -24.38 7.57
CA LEU A 229 -66.49 -24.47 6.32
C LEU A 229 -65.83 -25.57 5.47
N GLU A 230 -66.40 -26.77 5.39
CA GLU A 230 -67.46 -27.19 4.44
C GLU A 230 -66.91 -27.52 3.04
N THR A 231 -67.21 -28.75 2.59
CA THR A 231 -67.66 -29.17 1.23
C THR A 231 -67.32 -30.68 1.00
N PRO A 232 -67.97 -31.41 0.06
CA PRO A 232 -69.35 -31.86 0.19
C PRO A 232 -69.60 -33.31 -0.34
N GLU A 233 -70.89 -33.70 -0.32
CA GLU A 233 -71.62 -34.66 -1.18
C GLU A 233 -71.43 -36.20 -0.98
N THR A 234 -72.46 -36.91 -0.48
CA THR A 234 -73.55 -37.69 -1.16
C THR A 234 -73.04 -39.06 -1.67
N THR A 235 -73.50 -40.24 -1.22
CA THR A 235 -74.83 -40.86 -1.48
C THR A 235 -75.10 -42.13 -0.62
N GLU A 236 -76.40 -42.32 -0.33
CA GLU A 236 -77.19 -43.59 -0.27
C GLU A 236 -77.02 -44.66 0.84
N SER A 237 -78.07 -44.72 1.68
CA SER A 237 -78.65 -45.88 2.40
C SER A 237 -79.22 -46.95 1.43
N PRO A 238 -79.57 -48.22 1.81
CA PRO A 238 -80.16 -48.61 3.11
C PRO A 238 -79.87 -50.02 3.70
N SER A 239 -80.03 -50.09 5.03
CA SER A 239 -80.70 -51.12 5.85
C SER A 239 -80.98 -52.51 5.27
N ASP A 240 -80.45 -53.57 5.92
CA ASP A 240 -81.28 -54.65 6.48
C ASP A 240 -80.54 -55.45 7.58
N ALA A 241 -81.32 -56.05 8.49
CA ALA A 241 -80.95 -56.63 9.78
C ALA A 241 -80.33 -58.06 9.71
N PRO A 242 -80.47 -58.87 10.77
CA PRO A 242 -79.71 -58.98 12.02
C PRO A 242 -78.80 -60.24 12.02
N SER A 243 -78.09 -60.55 13.11
CA SER A 243 -77.50 -61.89 13.48
C SER A 243 -76.08 -61.68 14.03
N ASP A 244 -75.93 -61.74 15.36
CA ASP A 244 -75.31 -62.85 16.09
C ASP A 244 -73.78 -62.81 16.12
N ARG A 245 -73.27 -62.61 17.34
CA ARG A 245 -72.13 -63.32 17.94
C ARG A 245 -70.89 -63.50 17.05
N GLU A 246 -69.94 -62.57 17.15
CA GLU A 246 -68.49 -62.84 17.07
C GLU A 246 -67.60 -61.60 17.38
N SER A 247 -68.07 -60.63 18.19
CA SER A 247 -67.42 -59.32 18.34
C SER A 247 -66.46 -59.14 19.53
N ASP A 248 -66.08 -60.21 20.24
CA ASP A 248 -65.14 -60.08 21.37
C ASP A 248 -63.69 -60.39 20.97
N THR A 249 -63.46 -61.12 19.88
CA THR A 249 -62.10 -61.44 19.41
C THR A 249 -61.52 -60.40 18.45
N GLU A 250 -62.34 -59.69 17.66
CA GLU A 250 -61.84 -58.66 16.73
C GLU A 250 -61.46 -57.36 17.47
N SER A 251 -62.25 -56.94 18.47
CA SER A 251 -61.98 -55.76 19.31
C SER A 251 -60.70 -55.90 20.15
N ASP A 252 -60.42 -57.10 20.68
CA ASP A 252 -59.18 -57.39 21.40
C ASP A 252 -57.97 -57.42 20.45
N THR A 253 -58.12 -57.93 19.22
CA THR A 253 -57.03 -57.93 18.23
C THR A 253 -56.74 -56.55 17.62
N GLU A 254 -57.76 -55.70 17.46
CA GLU A 254 -57.62 -54.31 17.02
C GLU A 254 -56.93 -53.48 18.12
N SER A 255 -57.32 -53.69 19.39
CA SER A 255 -56.67 -53.09 20.56
C SER A 255 -55.20 -53.53 20.73
N GLU A 256 -54.88 -54.79 20.44
CA GLU A 256 -53.50 -55.28 20.42
C GLU A 256 -52.69 -54.74 19.22
N ALA A 257 -53.30 -54.62 18.05
CA ALA A 257 -52.65 -54.09 16.84
C ALA A 257 -52.27 -52.62 17.04
N GLU A 258 -53.18 -51.81 17.57
CA GLU A 258 -52.89 -50.41 17.90
C GLU A 258 -51.83 -50.27 19.00
N ARG A 259 -51.82 -51.15 20.01
CA ARG A 259 -50.76 -51.15 21.04
C ARG A 259 -49.39 -51.46 20.42
N ARG A 260 -49.31 -52.44 19.51
CA ARG A 260 -48.06 -52.78 18.80
C ARG A 260 -47.62 -51.65 17.87
N GLU A 261 -48.55 -50.93 17.25
CA GLU A 261 -48.25 -49.76 16.43
C GLU A 261 -47.73 -48.59 17.28
N ARG A 262 -48.38 -48.31 18.42
CA ARG A 262 -47.91 -47.33 19.41
C ARG A 262 -46.51 -47.67 19.93
N GLU A 263 -46.25 -48.92 20.31
CA GLU A 263 -44.92 -49.36 20.75
C GLU A 263 -43.86 -49.25 19.63
N ARG A 264 -44.23 -49.52 18.37
CA ARG A 264 -43.33 -49.31 17.21
C ARG A 264 -43.05 -47.84 16.97
N ALA A 265 -44.07 -46.97 17.08
CA ALA A 265 -43.93 -45.53 16.92
C ALA A 265 -43.06 -44.92 18.04
N GLU A 266 -43.26 -45.34 19.29
CA GLU A 266 -42.42 -44.93 20.43
C GLU A 266 -40.97 -45.39 20.27
N ARG A 267 -40.74 -46.63 19.82
CA ARG A 267 -39.40 -47.13 19.51
C ARG A 267 -38.75 -46.33 18.37
N ALA A 268 -39.48 -46.05 17.30
CA ALA A 268 -38.98 -45.26 16.18
C ALA A 268 -38.66 -43.82 16.59
N GLU A 269 -39.46 -43.22 17.47
CA GLU A 269 -39.18 -41.90 18.03
C GLU A 269 -37.97 -41.94 18.98
N ALA A 270 -37.85 -42.96 19.84
CA ALA A 270 -36.71 -43.14 20.71
C ALA A 270 -35.40 -43.32 19.90
N GLU A 271 -35.44 -44.12 18.84
CA GLU A 271 -34.32 -44.28 17.90
C GLU A 271 -33.98 -42.97 17.19
N ARG A 272 -35.00 -42.19 16.75
CA ARG A 272 -34.78 -40.86 16.16
C ARG A 272 -34.08 -39.94 17.15
N ARG A 273 -34.59 -39.84 18.38
CA ARG A 273 -33.98 -39.04 19.47
C ARG A 273 -32.57 -39.52 19.79
N GLN A 274 -32.31 -40.82 19.77
CA GLN A 274 -30.97 -41.37 19.99
C GLN A 274 -30.00 -40.98 18.86
N ARG A 275 -30.44 -41.06 17.60
CA ARG A 275 -29.64 -40.63 16.43
C ARG A 275 -29.37 -39.13 16.45
N GLU A 276 -30.36 -38.32 16.79
CA GLU A 276 -30.21 -36.86 16.94
C GLU A 276 -29.22 -36.53 18.05
N ARG A 277 -29.28 -37.21 19.21
CA ARG A 277 -28.30 -37.05 20.30
C ARG A 277 -26.90 -37.46 19.87
N ALA A 278 -26.74 -38.62 19.23
CA ALA A 278 -25.43 -39.08 18.75
C ALA A 278 -24.83 -38.10 17.73
N ALA A 279 -25.64 -37.59 16.80
CA ALA A 279 -25.21 -36.58 15.83
C ALA A 279 -24.83 -35.25 16.51
N ALA A 280 -25.58 -34.83 17.54
CA ALA A 280 -25.25 -33.65 18.32
C ALA A 280 -23.95 -33.81 19.12
N GLU A 281 -23.72 -34.98 19.73
CA GLU A 281 -22.48 -35.31 20.43
C GLU A 281 -21.27 -35.32 19.49
N GLU A 282 -21.42 -35.89 18.29
CA GLU A 282 -20.38 -35.88 17.26
C GLU A 282 -20.07 -34.44 16.79
N ALA A 283 -21.10 -33.63 16.53
CA ALA A 283 -20.92 -32.23 16.14
C ALA A 283 -20.22 -31.40 17.25
N VAL A 284 -20.53 -31.66 18.52
CA VAL A 284 -19.83 -31.03 19.66
C VAL A 284 -18.38 -31.49 19.74
N ALA A 285 -18.11 -32.78 19.53
CA ALA A 285 -16.75 -33.32 19.52
C ALA A 285 -15.91 -32.73 18.37
N GLU A 286 -16.48 -32.58 17.18
CA GLU A 286 -15.83 -31.93 16.04
C GLU A 286 -15.56 -30.44 16.30
N SER A 287 -16.54 -29.74 16.87
CA SER A 287 -16.40 -28.33 17.24
C SER A 287 -15.29 -28.14 18.28
N ARG A 288 -15.20 -29.03 19.29
CA ARG A 288 -14.13 -29.01 20.28
C ARG A 288 -12.76 -29.24 19.64
N ARG A 289 -12.61 -30.25 18.77
CA ARG A 289 -11.34 -30.51 18.06
C ARG A 289 -10.92 -29.32 17.20
N THR A 290 -11.89 -28.65 16.57
CA THR A 290 -11.62 -27.45 15.76
C THR A 290 -11.17 -26.28 16.64
N ALA A 291 -11.81 -26.10 17.80
CA ALA A 291 -11.41 -25.08 18.78
C ALA A 291 -10.01 -25.36 19.37
N GLU A 292 -9.69 -26.61 19.69
CA GLU A 292 -8.37 -27.03 20.18
C GLU A 292 -7.28 -26.72 19.14
N ARG A 293 -7.47 -27.15 17.87
CA ARG A 293 -6.52 -26.82 16.79
C ARG A 293 -6.36 -25.32 16.57
N ALA A 294 -7.43 -24.54 16.71
CA ALA A 294 -7.38 -23.09 16.60
C ALA A 294 -6.61 -22.46 17.77
N ALA A 295 -6.73 -23.01 18.98
CA ALA A 295 -5.97 -22.58 20.15
C ALA A 295 -4.48 -22.89 20.00
N ASP A 296 -4.13 -24.12 19.58
CA ASP A 296 -2.74 -24.51 19.33
C ASP A 296 -2.10 -23.63 18.24
N ALA A 297 -2.81 -23.40 17.13
CA ALA A 297 -2.35 -22.53 16.06
C ALA A 297 -2.17 -21.06 16.51
N HIS A 298 -3.02 -20.59 17.43
CA HIS A 298 -2.86 -19.26 18.03
C HIS A 298 -1.63 -19.21 18.94
N GLU A 299 -1.39 -20.24 19.77
CA GLU A 299 -0.20 -20.32 20.61
C GLU A 299 1.08 -20.30 19.75
N ASP A 300 1.15 -21.13 18.72
CA ASP A 300 2.26 -21.17 17.76
C ASP A 300 2.47 -19.82 17.07
N ALA A 301 1.38 -19.16 16.64
CA ALA A 301 1.45 -17.84 16.03
C ALA A 301 1.99 -16.78 17.00
N THR A 302 1.57 -16.82 18.28
CA THR A 302 2.09 -15.90 19.29
C THR A 302 3.55 -16.18 19.66
N ALA A 303 3.99 -17.45 19.64
CA ALA A 303 5.39 -17.79 19.83
C ALA A 303 6.24 -17.23 18.68
N THR A 304 5.80 -17.47 17.44
CA THR A 304 6.46 -16.94 16.23
C THR A 304 6.55 -15.41 16.25
N LEU A 305 5.48 -14.73 16.71
CA LEU A 305 5.50 -13.27 16.84
C LEU A 305 6.53 -12.80 17.87
N ARG A 306 6.62 -13.45 19.04
CA ARG A 306 7.62 -13.10 20.06
C ARG A 306 9.05 -13.30 19.56
N ASP A 307 9.30 -14.39 18.83
CA ASP A 307 10.62 -14.65 18.27
C ASP A 307 10.99 -13.57 17.24
N ALA A 308 10.07 -13.20 16.36
CA ALA A 308 10.28 -12.12 15.39
C ALA A 308 10.47 -10.73 16.06
N GLU A 309 9.75 -10.46 17.15
CA GLU A 309 9.96 -9.24 17.95
C GLU A 309 11.36 -9.22 18.59
N SER A 310 11.83 -10.35 19.12
CA SER A 310 13.19 -10.47 19.67
C SER A 310 14.25 -10.26 18.59
N GLU A 311 14.10 -10.87 17.41
CA GLU A 311 15.03 -10.68 16.28
C GLU A 311 15.07 -9.21 15.82
N ARG A 312 13.92 -8.53 15.78
CA ARG A 312 13.84 -7.09 15.48
C ARG A 312 14.60 -6.27 16.51
N ASP A 313 14.42 -6.56 17.79
CA ASP A 313 15.06 -5.80 18.87
C ASP A 313 16.58 -6.02 18.86
N ASP A 314 17.04 -7.24 18.61
CA ASP A 314 18.46 -7.57 18.43
C ASP A 314 19.06 -6.85 17.21
N ALA A 315 18.34 -6.82 16.09
CA ALA A 315 18.74 -6.06 14.90
C ALA A 315 18.83 -4.56 15.20
N GLY A 316 17.87 -4.02 15.96
CA GLY A 316 17.89 -2.63 16.43
C GLY A 316 19.13 -2.31 17.26
N ALA A 317 19.45 -3.15 18.25
CA ALA A 317 20.66 -3.01 19.05
C ALA A 317 21.95 -3.05 18.20
N ARG A 318 21.98 -3.87 17.14
CA ARG A 318 23.11 -3.92 16.21
C ARG A 318 23.27 -2.63 15.40
N VAL A 319 22.16 -2.02 14.97
CA VAL A 319 22.17 -0.72 14.27
C VAL A 319 22.71 0.37 15.17
N GLU A 320 22.27 0.43 16.44
CA GLU A 320 22.78 1.39 17.42
C GLU A 320 24.28 1.23 17.65
N GLN A 321 24.76 -0.02 17.79
CA GLN A 321 26.19 -0.30 17.93
C GLN A 321 26.99 0.18 16.72
N LEU A 322 26.54 -0.14 15.50
CA LEU A 322 27.22 0.25 14.26
C LEU A 322 27.23 1.77 14.07
N THR A 323 26.17 2.46 14.49
CA THR A 323 26.09 3.91 14.48
C THR A 323 27.14 4.52 15.43
N ALA A 324 27.24 4.00 16.65
CA ALA A 324 28.25 4.43 17.61
C ALA A 324 29.69 4.14 17.12
N GLU A 325 29.91 3.02 16.44
CA GLU A 325 31.19 2.72 15.79
C GLU A 325 31.51 3.69 14.65
N LEU A 326 30.53 4.04 13.82
CA LEU A 326 30.69 5.00 12.73
C LEU A 326 31.04 6.40 13.26
N ASP A 327 30.39 6.85 14.33
CA ASP A 327 30.67 8.15 14.92
C ASP A 327 32.07 8.20 15.55
N ARG A 328 32.49 7.16 16.25
CA ARG A 328 33.89 7.03 16.71
C ARG A 328 34.88 7.05 15.54
N ALA A 329 34.57 6.38 14.44
CA ALA A 329 35.41 6.39 13.25
C ALA A 329 35.48 7.79 12.58
N ARG A 330 34.37 8.54 12.58
CA ARG A 330 34.31 9.92 12.08
C ARG A 330 35.17 10.85 12.95
N GLU A 331 35.08 10.74 14.27
CA GLU A 331 35.90 11.51 15.22
C GLU A 331 37.39 11.16 15.07
N ALA A 332 37.73 9.89 14.95
CA ALA A 332 39.10 9.47 14.69
C ALA A 332 39.64 10.04 13.37
N ARG A 333 38.80 10.09 12.33
CA ARG A 333 39.16 10.70 11.04
C ARG A 333 39.40 12.20 11.16
N THR A 334 38.55 12.94 11.86
CA THR A 334 38.73 14.39 12.03
C THR A 334 39.97 14.71 12.85
N ALA A 335 40.26 13.94 13.91
CA ALA A 335 41.48 14.05 14.69
C ALA A 335 42.73 13.74 13.84
N ALA A 336 42.70 12.71 13.00
CA ALA A 336 43.79 12.41 12.08
C ALA A 336 44.01 13.55 11.06
N GLN A 337 42.93 14.15 10.55
CA GLN A 337 43.02 15.30 9.64
C GLN A 337 43.65 16.53 10.29
N SER A 338 43.32 16.83 11.57
CA SER A 338 43.97 17.92 12.29
C SER A 338 45.45 17.61 12.55
N ALA A 339 45.77 16.38 12.96
CA ALA A 339 47.16 15.96 13.19
C ALA A 339 48.02 16.09 11.92
N VAL A 340 47.48 15.73 10.74
CA VAL A 340 48.17 15.93 9.45
C VAL A 340 48.41 17.41 9.17
N LYS A 341 47.43 18.29 9.43
CA LYS A 341 47.60 19.75 9.26
C LYS A 341 48.67 20.31 10.19
N ASP A 342 48.67 19.88 11.45
CA ASP A 342 49.65 20.32 12.45
C ASP A 342 51.06 19.83 12.09
N ALA A 343 51.21 18.58 11.66
CA ALA A 343 52.48 18.04 11.17
C ALA A 343 52.99 18.80 9.93
N ALA A 344 52.11 19.11 8.97
CA ALA A 344 52.46 19.90 7.79
C ALA A 344 52.80 21.37 8.12
N ARG A 345 52.30 21.91 9.24
CA ARG A 345 52.71 23.22 9.75
C ARG A 345 54.09 23.15 10.40
N ALA A 346 54.32 22.15 11.26
CA ALA A 346 55.60 21.93 11.91
C ALA A 346 56.73 21.68 10.90
N GLU A 347 56.48 20.90 9.86
CA GLU A 347 57.43 20.68 8.75
C GLU A 347 57.80 21.99 8.05
N ARG A 348 56.82 22.85 7.75
CA ARG A 348 57.06 24.17 7.15
C ARG A 348 57.86 25.10 8.05
N GLU A 349 57.60 25.09 9.35
CA GLU A 349 58.33 25.89 10.34
C GLU A 349 59.78 25.40 10.46
N ALA A 350 60.01 24.09 10.55
CA ALA A 350 61.35 23.49 10.56
C ALA A 350 62.12 23.79 9.25
N SER A 351 61.47 23.65 8.10
CA SER A 351 62.03 23.97 6.78
C SER A 351 62.37 25.46 6.62
N ARG A 352 61.69 26.37 7.32
CA ARG A 352 62.06 27.80 7.38
C ARG A 352 63.27 28.01 8.28
N ALA A 353 63.25 27.48 9.51
CA ALA A 353 64.35 27.59 10.45
C ALA A 353 65.68 27.05 9.88
N ALA A 354 65.63 25.92 9.16
CA ALA A 354 66.79 25.36 8.48
C ALA A 354 67.36 26.28 7.39
N ARG A 355 66.49 26.95 6.61
CA ARG A 355 66.91 27.92 5.60
C ARG A 355 67.52 29.17 6.24
N ASP A 356 66.93 29.67 7.31
CA ASP A 356 67.45 30.83 8.03
C ASP A 356 68.81 30.54 8.67
N ALA A 357 68.98 29.34 9.25
CA ALA A 357 70.26 28.87 9.78
C ALA A 357 71.33 28.73 8.69
N ALA A 358 70.98 28.15 7.53
CA ALA A 358 71.90 28.04 6.39
C ALA A 358 72.33 29.42 5.86
N ALA A 359 71.40 30.37 5.76
CA ALA A 359 71.71 31.74 5.35
C ALA A 359 72.61 32.47 6.36
N ALA A 360 72.39 32.26 7.67
CA ALA A 360 73.23 32.81 8.72
C ALA A 360 74.66 32.25 8.67
N LEU A 361 74.80 30.93 8.45
CA LEU A 361 76.09 30.27 8.29
C LEU A 361 76.86 30.80 7.08
N ALA A 362 76.22 30.89 5.91
CA ALA A 362 76.84 31.45 4.70
C ALA A 362 77.30 32.91 4.90
N LYS A 363 76.52 33.71 5.64
CA LYS A 363 76.92 35.09 6.00
C LYS A 363 78.13 35.12 6.94
N ALA A 364 78.20 34.21 7.90
CA ALA A 364 79.34 34.12 8.82
C ALA A 364 80.63 33.69 8.10
N GLU A 365 80.54 32.71 7.19
CA GLU A 365 81.65 32.28 6.34
C GLU A 365 82.16 33.42 5.45
N ALA A 366 81.26 34.17 4.79
CA ALA A 366 81.65 35.32 3.98
C ALA A 366 82.34 36.44 4.79
N LEU A 367 81.94 36.64 6.05
CA LEU A 367 82.62 37.58 6.95
C LEU A 367 84.01 37.08 7.35
N LEU A 368 84.17 35.78 7.62
CA LEU A 368 85.47 35.18 7.92
C LEU A 368 86.45 35.35 6.75
N ASP A 369 85.99 35.06 5.52
CA ASP A 369 86.79 35.22 4.30
C ASP A 369 87.20 36.69 4.07
N SER A 370 86.36 37.66 4.46
CA SER A 370 86.68 39.09 4.32
C SER A 370 87.74 39.61 5.29
N LEU A 371 88.07 38.84 6.33
CA LEU A 371 89.06 39.18 7.36
C LEU A 371 90.44 38.55 7.12
N GLN A 372 90.55 37.65 6.13
CA GLN A 372 91.81 37.05 5.66
C GLN A 372 92.35 37.83 4.46
#